data_AF-A0A6A6I267-F1
#
_entry.id   AF-A0A6A6I267-F1
#
_cell.length_a   1.000
_cell.length_b   1.000
_cell.length_c   1.000
_cell.angle_alpha   90.00
_cell.angle_beta   90.00
_cell.angle_gamma   90.00
#
_symmetry.space_group_name_H-M   'P 1'
#
loop_
_entity.id
_entity.type
_entity.pdbx_description
1 polymer ?
#
loop_
_entity_poly.entity_id
_entity_poly.type
_entity_poly.pdbx_seq_one_letter_code
_entity_poly.pdbx_strand_id
1 'polypeptide(L)'
;MDHAQWDDAARDGLHFLEHTVLQIPFFLMTLMRYITPTLDQMFMDSLRWVDQTYIQKHKSEDPHNLRALYYPNLNMYPTHAPKGEQEKTALKQTITVFAVKYGRRAGISLAVLALSYVPYVGRFVLPAASFYTFQKGVGPQPAMAIFAGSLLLPRRYLVAFLQSYFSSRTLMRELLEPYFARVRYSKEQKKLWFKDRAGVLFGFGLGFYVLVKIPLVGVLVYGLAEASTAYLITKVTDPPPPPSEAEEFKQESLRWKNKHEFLALPWQNMDAYNIEMVKDKFMSEVRQTPRKQFT
;
A
#
# COMPACT_ATOMS: atom_id res chain seq x y z
N MET A 1 18.88 -37.06 24.31
CA MET A 1 19.20 -35.84 23.53
C MET A 1 18.30 -35.71 22.30
N ASP A 2 17.70 -36.79 21.80
CA ASP A 2 16.79 -36.74 20.65
C ASP A 2 15.46 -36.01 20.93
N HIS A 3 14.84 -36.18 22.10
CA HIS A 3 13.57 -35.50 22.42
C HIS A 3 13.64 -33.96 22.34
N ALA A 4 14.78 -33.36 22.68
CA ALA A 4 14.97 -31.91 22.60
C ALA A 4 14.98 -31.41 21.13
N GLN A 5 15.62 -32.15 20.22
CA GLN A 5 15.67 -31.79 18.80
C GLN A 5 14.30 -31.91 18.11
N TRP A 6 13.48 -32.89 18.48
CA TRP A 6 12.13 -33.03 17.95
C TRP A 6 11.21 -31.90 18.43
N ASP A 7 11.31 -31.52 19.70
CA ASP A 7 10.56 -30.41 20.27
C ASP A 7 10.96 -29.08 19.62
N ASP A 8 12.26 -28.85 19.42
CA ASP A 8 12.78 -27.64 18.78
C ASP A 8 12.38 -27.56 17.30
N ALA A 9 12.45 -28.67 16.55
CA ALA A 9 12.01 -28.70 15.16
C ALA A 9 10.49 -28.50 15.01
N ALA A 10 9.69 -29.05 15.94
CA ALA A 10 8.25 -28.87 15.96
C ALA A 10 7.87 -27.42 16.33
N ARG A 11 8.55 -26.83 17.32
CA ARG A 11 8.38 -25.42 17.71
C ARG A 11 8.79 -24.48 16.58
N ASP A 12 9.93 -24.72 15.94
CA ASP A 12 10.39 -23.92 14.80
C ASP A 12 9.46 -24.03 13.60
N GLY A 13 8.96 -25.25 13.32
CA GLY A 13 7.98 -25.50 12.28
C GLY A 13 6.65 -24.80 12.55
N LEU A 14 6.15 -24.88 13.78
CA LEU A 14 4.91 -24.22 14.20
C LEU A 14 5.06 -22.70 14.21
N HIS A 15 6.17 -22.18 14.73
CA HIS A 15 6.49 -20.75 14.73
C HIS A 15 6.64 -20.22 13.29
N PHE A 16 7.26 -20.99 12.40
CA PHE A 16 7.32 -20.67 10.97
C PHE A 16 5.93 -20.67 10.33
N LEU A 17 5.09 -21.68 10.61
CA LEU A 17 3.72 -21.74 10.12
C LEU A 17 2.88 -20.57 10.64
N GLU A 18 2.97 -20.24 11.92
CA GLU A 18 2.22 -19.15 12.55
C GLU A 18 2.63 -17.77 12.02
N HIS A 19 3.92 -17.44 12.10
CA HIS A 19 4.40 -16.10 11.79
C HIS A 19 4.66 -15.88 10.31
N THR A 20 5.05 -16.94 9.59
CA THR A 20 5.30 -16.86 8.15
C THR A 20 4.06 -17.23 7.39
N VAL A 21 3.47 -18.42 7.53
CA VAL A 21 2.40 -18.87 6.62
C VAL A 21 1.01 -18.30 6.97
N LEU A 22 0.62 -18.38 8.24
CA LEU A 22 -0.71 -18.04 8.77
C LEU A 22 -0.84 -16.58 9.18
N GLN A 23 0.27 -15.85 9.34
CA GLN A 23 0.35 -14.42 9.68
C GLN A 23 -0.69 -13.94 10.69
N ILE A 24 -0.88 -14.70 11.76
CA ILE A 24 -1.89 -14.43 12.77
C ILE A 24 -1.83 -12.98 13.29
N PRO A 25 -0.65 -12.38 13.55
CA PRO A 25 -0.56 -10.98 13.96
C PRO A 25 -1.16 -10.01 12.93
N PHE A 26 -0.88 -10.23 11.65
CA PHE A 26 -1.37 -9.36 10.57
C PHE A 26 -2.89 -9.50 10.39
N PHE A 27 -3.42 -10.73 10.48
CA PHE A 27 -4.86 -10.98 10.49
C PHE A 27 -5.57 -10.22 11.62
N LEU A 28 -5.04 -10.33 12.84
CA LEU A 28 -5.59 -9.64 14.01
C LEU A 28 -5.49 -8.12 13.86
N MET A 29 -4.41 -7.60 13.31
CA MET A 29 -4.26 -6.16 13.02
C MET A 29 -5.33 -5.66 12.05
N THR A 30 -5.55 -6.36 10.93
CA THR A 30 -6.62 -5.97 9.99
C THR A 30 -8.00 -6.09 10.62
N LEU A 31 -8.23 -7.09 11.49
CA LEU A 31 -9.49 -7.25 12.21
C LEU A 31 -9.76 -6.10 13.20
N MET A 32 -8.74 -5.67 13.96
CA MET A 32 -8.85 -4.55 14.92
C MET A 32 -9.34 -3.26 14.27
N ARG A 33 -9.00 -3.05 13.01
CA ARG A 33 -9.44 -1.89 12.26
C ARG A 33 -10.93 -1.88 11.95
N TYR A 34 -11.52 -3.03 11.67
CA TYR A 34 -12.97 -3.12 11.49
C TYR A 34 -13.74 -2.89 12.80
N ILE A 35 -13.05 -3.06 13.93
CA ILE A 35 -13.62 -2.91 15.27
C ILE A 35 -13.47 -1.46 15.77
N THR A 36 -12.42 -0.74 15.35
CA THR A 36 -12.06 0.55 15.94
C THR A 36 -11.88 1.66 14.87
N PRO A 37 -12.68 2.75 14.89
CA PRO A 37 -12.54 3.86 13.95
C PRO A 37 -11.30 4.74 14.18
N THR A 38 -10.51 4.45 15.21
CA THR A 38 -9.33 5.23 15.62
C THR A 38 -8.26 5.33 14.54
N LEU A 39 -8.07 4.29 13.74
CA LEU A 39 -7.03 4.27 12.70
C LEU A 39 -7.34 5.23 11.55
N ASP A 40 -8.62 5.34 11.20
CA ASP A 40 -9.09 6.30 10.21
C ASP A 40 -8.89 7.75 10.68
N GLN A 41 -9.16 8.00 11.96
CA GLN A 41 -8.91 9.31 12.59
C GLN A 41 -7.42 9.64 12.62
N MET A 42 -6.55 8.68 12.99
CA MET A 42 -5.09 8.87 12.99
C MET A 42 -4.57 9.23 11.60
N PHE A 43 -5.07 8.57 10.55
CA PHE A 43 -4.74 8.91 9.17
C PHE A 43 -5.11 10.37 8.83
N MET A 44 -6.33 10.78 9.17
CA MET A 44 -6.81 12.14 8.93
C MET A 44 -6.06 13.19 9.74
N ASP A 45 -5.79 12.95 11.02
CA ASP A 45 -5.00 13.86 11.85
C ASP A 45 -3.56 13.99 11.36
N SER A 46 -2.99 12.89 10.86
CA SER A 46 -1.65 12.90 10.24
C SER A 46 -1.64 13.71 8.95
N LEU A 47 -2.68 13.59 8.10
CA LEU A 47 -2.85 14.47 6.93
C LEU A 47 -2.95 15.94 7.33
N ARG A 48 -3.71 16.25 8.39
CA ARG A 48 -3.83 17.62 8.91
C ARG A 48 -2.46 18.16 9.31
N TRP A 49 -1.66 17.36 10.02
CA TRP A 49 -0.31 17.74 10.42
C TRP A 49 0.62 17.95 9.21
N VAL A 50 0.54 17.09 8.19
CA VAL A 50 1.31 17.23 6.94
C VAL A 50 0.95 18.54 6.22
N ASP A 51 -0.33 18.86 6.11
CA ASP A 51 -0.78 20.11 5.50
C ASP A 51 -0.38 21.35 6.31
N GLN A 52 -0.47 21.31 7.64
CA GLN A 52 0.02 22.38 8.51
C GLN A 52 1.53 22.61 8.34
N THR A 53 2.31 21.53 8.31
CA THR A 53 3.76 21.58 8.11
C THR A 53 4.10 22.12 6.71
N TYR A 54 3.34 21.72 5.70
CA TYR A 54 3.47 22.25 4.34
C TYR A 54 3.26 23.77 4.32
N ILE A 55 2.15 24.28 4.88
CA ILE A 55 1.90 25.72 4.97
C ILE A 55 3.02 26.44 5.72
N GLN A 56 3.50 25.86 6.83
CA GLN A 56 4.59 26.44 7.62
C GLN A 56 5.90 26.55 6.85
N LYS A 57 6.24 25.51 6.06
CA LYS A 57 7.46 25.47 5.25
C LYS A 57 7.43 26.45 4.07
N HIS A 58 6.25 26.77 3.55
CA HIS A 58 6.08 27.62 2.37
C HIS A 58 5.46 28.98 2.72
N LYS A 59 5.58 29.45 3.98
CA LYS A 59 5.06 30.77 4.42
C LYS A 59 5.62 31.94 3.62
N SER A 60 6.82 31.81 3.09
CA SER A 60 7.52 32.84 2.31
C SER A 60 7.25 32.77 0.80
N GLU A 61 6.47 31.80 0.35
CA GLU A 61 6.16 31.59 -1.07
C GLU A 61 4.78 32.19 -1.42
N ASP A 62 4.55 32.43 -2.71
CA ASP A 62 3.26 32.95 -3.19
C ASP A 62 2.14 31.91 -2.97
N PRO A 63 1.08 32.26 -2.21
CA PRO A 63 -0.05 31.38 -1.95
C PRO A 63 -0.71 30.78 -3.20
N HIS A 64 -0.66 31.46 -4.35
CA HIS A 64 -1.27 31.00 -5.59
C HIS A 64 -0.52 29.84 -6.26
N ASN A 65 0.76 29.65 -5.91
CA ASN A 65 1.60 28.57 -6.44
C ASN A 65 1.63 27.34 -5.52
N LEU A 66 0.93 27.38 -4.38
CA LEU A 66 0.88 26.29 -3.43
C LEU A 66 -0.12 25.21 -3.89
N ARG A 67 0.24 23.94 -3.68
CA ARG A 67 -0.72 22.85 -3.90
C ARG A 67 -1.94 23.00 -3.00
N ALA A 68 -3.08 22.47 -3.44
CA ALA A 68 -4.25 22.31 -2.59
C ALA A 68 -3.96 21.38 -1.38
N LEU A 69 -4.72 21.58 -0.32
CA LEU A 69 -4.60 20.84 0.93
C LEU A 69 -5.39 19.52 0.87
N TYR A 70 -4.82 18.44 1.41
CA TYR A 70 -5.46 17.11 1.38
C TYR A 70 -6.54 16.97 2.44
N TYR A 71 -6.24 17.36 3.67
CA TYR A 71 -7.13 17.19 4.82
C TYR A 71 -8.51 17.85 4.63
N PRO A 72 -8.61 19.17 4.31
CA PRO A 72 -9.91 19.82 4.19
C PRO A 72 -10.74 19.24 3.05
N ASN A 73 -10.12 18.91 1.91
CA ASN A 73 -10.82 18.33 0.77
C ASN A 73 -11.31 16.91 1.08
N LEU A 74 -10.45 16.06 1.67
CA LEU A 74 -10.85 14.70 2.06
C LEU A 74 -11.92 14.67 3.14
N ASN A 75 -11.96 15.67 4.02
CA ASN A 75 -12.98 15.78 5.06
C ASN A 75 -14.38 16.10 4.50
N MET A 76 -14.47 16.62 3.26
CA MET A 76 -15.75 16.82 2.57
C MET A 76 -16.34 15.51 2.04
N TYR A 77 -15.52 14.45 1.91
CA TYR A 77 -16.00 13.16 1.44
C TYR A 77 -16.65 12.36 2.58
N PRO A 78 -17.77 11.68 2.31
CA PRO A 78 -18.42 10.84 3.30
C PRO A 78 -17.51 9.67 3.71
N THR A 79 -17.29 9.50 5.02
CA THR A 79 -16.45 8.43 5.59
C THR A 79 -16.98 7.03 5.28
N HIS A 80 -18.30 6.86 5.17
CA HIS A 80 -18.98 5.58 4.91
C HIS A 80 -20.18 5.74 3.97
N ALA A 81 -20.62 4.62 3.35
CA ALA A 81 -21.91 4.55 2.65
C ALA A 81 -23.07 4.85 3.64
N PRO A 82 -24.23 5.35 3.18
CA PRO A 82 -25.31 5.79 4.07
C PRO A 82 -25.71 4.69 5.07
N LYS A 83 -25.76 5.07 6.36
CA LYS A 83 -25.99 4.22 7.53
C LYS A 83 -27.47 3.79 7.60
N GLY A 84 -27.72 2.48 7.53
CA GLY A 84 -28.98 1.86 7.92
C GLY A 84 -28.75 0.82 9.02
N GLU A 85 -29.79 0.44 9.77
CA GLU A 85 -29.84 -0.40 10.99
C GLU A 85 -29.21 -1.82 10.89
N GLN A 86 -28.52 -2.17 9.80
CA GLN A 86 -27.92 -3.48 9.53
C GLN A 86 -26.49 -3.65 10.08
N GLU A 87 -26.07 -2.89 11.08
CA GLU A 87 -24.66 -2.81 11.51
C GLU A 87 -24.11 -4.14 12.10
N LYS A 88 -24.90 -4.86 12.90
CA LYS A 88 -24.47 -6.13 13.51
C LYS A 88 -24.43 -7.28 12.49
N THR A 89 -25.36 -7.29 11.54
CA THR A 89 -25.39 -8.27 10.44
C THR A 89 -24.26 -8.00 9.45
N ALA A 90 -23.98 -6.71 9.17
CA ALA A 90 -22.89 -6.27 8.33
C ALA A 90 -21.51 -6.60 8.94
N LEU A 91 -21.32 -6.44 10.25
CA LEU A 91 -20.06 -6.82 10.91
C LEU A 91 -19.80 -8.32 10.82
N LYS A 92 -20.79 -9.17 11.13
CA LYS A 92 -20.65 -10.63 10.98
C LYS A 92 -20.35 -11.02 9.53
N GLN A 93 -21.04 -10.43 8.56
CA GLN A 93 -20.79 -10.66 7.14
C GLN A 93 -19.40 -10.16 6.70
N THR A 94 -18.94 -9.03 7.24
CA THR A 94 -17.61 -8.49 6.92
C THR A 94 -16.50 -9.39 7.47
N ILE A 95 -16.66 -9.85 8.72
CA ILE A 95 -15.73 -10.79 9.36
C ILE A 95 -15.70 -12.12 8.61
N THR A 96 -16.85 -12.69 8.21
CA THR A 96 -16.87 -13.95 7.45
C THR A 96 -16.25 -13.80 6.07
N VAL A 97 -16.55 -12.72 5.34
CA VAL A 97 -15.91 -12.42 4.05
C VAL A 97 -14.39 -12.25 4.22
N PHE A 98 -13.95 -11.60 5.29
CA PHE A 98 -12.53 -11.46 5.60
C PHE A 98 -11.88 -12.80 5.92
N ALA A 99 -12.47 -13.61 6.80
CA ALA A 99 -12.00 -14.94 7.17
C ALA A 99 -11.92 -15.88 5.96
N VAL A 100 -12.91 -15.88 5.07
CA VAL A 100 -12.90 -16.68 3.83
C VAL A 100 -11.79 -16.21 2.88
N LYS A 101 -11.61 -14.90 2.70
CA LYS A 101 -10.53 -14.35 1.87
C LYS A 101 -9.16 -14.70 2.45
N TYR A 102 -9.02 -14.62 3.76
CA TYR A 102 -7.78 -14.94 4.46
C TYR A 102 -7.48 -16.44 4.39
N GLY A 103 -8.46 -17.28 4.73
CA GLY A 103 -8.37 -18.74 4.64
C GLY A 103 -8.04 -19.23 3.24
N ARG A 104 -8.63 -18.63 2.19
CA ARG A 104 -8.26 -18.95 0.80
C ARG A 104 -6.79 -18.66 0.51
N ARG A 105 -6.24 -17.54 1.00
CA ARG A 105 -4.82 -17.20 0.82
C ARG A 105 -3.91 -18.13 1.61
N ALA A 106 -4.23 -18.37 2.88
CA ALA A 106 -3.52 -19.31 3.72
C ALA A 106 -3.51 -20.72 3.09
N GLY A 107 -4.67 -21.17 2.57
CA GLY A 107 -4.81 -22.44 1.86
C GLY A 107 -3.95 -22.53 0.60
N ILE A 108 -3.88 -21.46 -0.21
CA ILE A 108 -2.97 -21.42 -1.37
C ILE A 108 -1.51 -21.51 -0.92
N SER A 109 -1.10 -20.76 0.11
CA SER A 109 0.26 -20.82 0.64
C SER A 109 0.61 -22.20 1.21
N LEU A 110 -0.33 -22.84 1.92
CA LEU A 110 -0.20 -24.21 2.43
C LEU A 110 -0.13 -25.23 1.30
N ALA A 111 -0.93 -25.08 0.24
CA ALA A 111 -0.90 -25.95 -0.93
C ALA A 111 0.44 -25.83 -1.68
N VAL A 112 0.94 -24.61 -1.88
CA VAL A 112 2.27 -24.37 -2.47
C VAL A 112 3.36 -24.99 -1.61
N LEU A 113 3.27 -24.85 -0.28
CA LEU A 113 4.20 -25.46 0.66
C LEU A 113 4.14 -27.00 0.58
N ALA A 114 2.95 -27.60 0.61
CA ALA A 114 2.76 -29.05 0.50
C ALA A 114 3.30 -29.60 -0.84
N LEU A 115 2.98 -28.93 -1.95
CA LEU A 115 3.51 -29.29 -3.28
C LEU A 115 5.03 -29.16 -3.35
N SER A 116 5.64 -28.26 -2.58
CA SER A 116 7.10 -28.14 -2.50
C SER A 116 7.79 -29.34 -1.83
N TYR A 117 7.06 -30.16 -1.08
CA TYR A 117 7.56 -31.39 -0.48
C TYR A 117 7.46 -32.62 -1.40
N VAL A 118 6.76 -32.50 -2.54
CA VAL A 118 6.66 -33.60 -3.51
C VAL A 118 8.05 -33.92 -4.08
N PRO A 119 8.51 -35.18 -4.05
CA PRO A 119 9.82 -35.55 -4.58
C PRO A 119 9.90 -35.23 -6.08
N TYR A 120 11.11 -34.87 -6.55
CA TYR A 120 11.43 -34.45 -7.92
C TYR A 120 10.81 -33.12 -8.40
N VAL A 121 9.52 -32.90 -8.17
CA VAL A 121 8.79 -31.71 -8.65
C VAL A 121 8.90 -30.54 -7.66
N GLY A 122 8.98 -30.83 -6.36
CA GLY A 122 8.89 -29.83 -5.29
C GLY A 122 9.98 -28.75 -5.32
N ARG A 123 11.16 -29.05 -5.90
CA ARG A 123 12.23 -28.06 -6.11
C ARG A 123 11.81 -26.93 -7.04
N PHE A 124 10.93 -27.18 -8.00
CA PHE A 124 10.49 -26.20 -8.99
C PHE A 124 9.24 -25.43 -8.58
N VAL A 125 8.46 -25.96 -7.63
CA VAL A 125 7.18 -25.36 -7.20
C VAL A 125 7.37 -23.94 -6.65
N LEU A 126 8.30 -23.75 -5.70
CA LEU A 126 8.53 -22.44 -5.08
C LEU A 126 9.14 -21.41 -6.04
N PRO A 127 10.17 -21.76 -6.86
CA PRO A 127 10.61 -20.92 -7.97
C PRO A 127 9.46 -20.56 -8.91
N ALA A 128 8.68 -21.53 -9.39
CA ALA A 128 7.61 -21.29 -10.35
C ALA A 128 6.51 -20.41 -9.78
N ALA A 129 6.13 -20.63 -8.52
CA ALA A 129 5.18 -19.77 -7.81
C ALA A 129 5.72 -18.34 -7.65
N SER A 130 7.02 -18.18 -7.36
CA SER A 130 7.69 -16.88 -7.27
C SER A 130 7.69 -16.16 -8.61
N PHE A 131 8.08 -16.85 -9.69
CA PHE A 131 8.05 -16.32 -11.04
C PHE A 131 6.65 -15.89 -11.46
N TYR A 132 5.66 -16.78 -11.31
CA TYR A 132 4.27 -16.51 -11.69
C TYR A 132 3.71 -15.28 -10.97
N THR A 133 4.08 -15.11 -9.70
CA THR A 133 3.62 -14.01 -8.86
C THR A 133 4.31 -12.69 -9.22
N PHE A 134 5.63 -12.71 -9.44
CA PHE A 134 6.42 -11.50 -9.66
C PHE A 134 6.38 -10.98 -11.10
N GLN A 135 6.27 -11.85 -12.11
CA GLN A 135 6.34 -11.46 -13.54
C GLN A 135 5.34 -10.35 -13.91
N LYS A 136 4.15 -10.34 -13.30
CA LYS A 136 3.11 -9.34 -13.59
C LYS A 136 3.44 -7.95 -13.05
N GLY A 137 4.32 -7.86 -12.06
CA GLY A 137 4.71 -6.62 -11.40
C GLY A 137 6.01 -6.01 -11.92
N VAL A 138 7.04 -6.84 -12.10
CA VAL A 138 8.39 -6.39 -12.51
C VAL A 138 8.73 -6.67 -13.98
N GLY A 139 7.84 -7.36 -14.69
CA GLY A 139 8.10 -7.82 -16.05
C GLY A 139 8.85 -9.17 -16.08
N PRO A 140 8.96 -9.78 -17.27
CA PRO A 140 9.47 -11.12 -17.43
C PRO A 140 10.99 -11.21 -17.18
N GLN A 141 11.78 -10.21 -17.61
CA GLN A 141 13.24 -10.27 -17.50
C GLN A 141 13.74 -10.29 -16.03
N PRO A 142 13.32 -9.38 -15.13
CA PRO A 142 13.74 -9.45 -13.74
C PRO A 142 13.16 -10.66 -13.02
N ALA A 143 11.94 -11.09 -13.39
CA ALA A 143 11.33 -12.28 -12.82
C ALA A 143 12.09 -13.56 -13.19
N MET A 144 12.60 -13.67 -14.42
CA MET A 144 13.46 -14.79 -14.84
C MET A 144 14.77 -14.83 -14.06
N ALA A 145 15.40 -13.67 -13.80
CA ALA A 145 16.61 -13.61 -12.98
C ALA A 145 16.36 -14.07 -11.54
N ILE A 146 15.26 -13.62 -10.92
CA ILE A 146 14.84 -14.06 -9.58
C ILE A 146 14.55 -15.57 -9.60
N PHE A 147 13.87 -16.07 -10.63
CA PHE A 147 13.58 -17.49 -10.79
C PHE A 147 14.86 -18.33 -10.88
N ALA A 148 15.79 -17.95 -11.74
CA ALA A 148 17.07 -18.65 -11.90
C ALA A 148 17.87 -18.67 -10.59
N GLY A 149 17.97 -17.52 -9.91
CA GLY A 149 18.62 -17.43 -8.60
C GLY A 149 17.90 -18.25 -7.51
N SER A 150 16.57 -18.31 -7.57
CA SER A 150 15.76 -19.05 -6.59
C SER A 150 16.00 -20.56 -6.60
N LEU A 151 16.48 -21.13 -7.72
CA LEU A 151 16.81 -22.56 -7.82
C LEU A 151 18.00 -22.98 -6.95
N LEU A 152 18.83 -22.02 -6.53
CA LEU A 152 19.99 -22.20 -5.66
C LEU A 152 19.66 -21.90 -4.18
N LEU A 153 18.53 -21.23 -3.92
CA LEU A 153 18.18 -20.79 -2.57
C LEU A 153 17.43 -21.89 -1.78
N PRO A 154 17.72 -22.01 -0.47
CA PRO A 154 16.93 -22.88 0.40
C PRO A 154 15.44 -22.48 0.43
N ARG A 155 14.55 -23.47 0.50
CA ARG A 155 13.08 -23.31 0.44
C ARG A 155 12.54 -22.26 1.42
N ARG A 156 13.08 -22.20 2.63
CA ARG A 156 12.68 -21.24 3.68
C ARG A 156 12.76 -19.78 3.21
N TYR A 157 13.80 -19.43 2.42
CA TYR A 157 13.96 -18.07 1.92
C TYR A 157 12.95 -17.75 0.82
N LEU A 158 12.61 -18.73 -0.02
CA LEU A 158 11.60 -18.56 -1.07
C LEU A 158 10.21 -18.36 -0.49
N VAL A 159 9.86 -19.14 0.54
CA VAL A 159 8.60 -18.98 1.26
C VAL A 159 8.57 -17.64 1.99
N ALA A 160 9.65 -17.25 2.68
CA ALA A 160 9.75 -15.96 3.34
C ALA A 160 9.63 -14.79 2.36
N PHE A 161 10.23 -14.90 1.17
CA PHE A 161 10.16 -13.92 0.09
C PHE A 161 8.74 -13.78 -0.50
N LEU A 162 8.12 -14.91 -0.86
CA LEU A 162 6.73 -14.91 -1.34
C LEU A 162 5.80 -14.29 -0.31
N GLN A 163 6.01 -14.64 0.94
CA GLN A 163 5.17 -14.13 2.00
C GLN A 163 5.38 -12.65 2.24
N SER A 164 6.63 -12.17 2.33
CA SER A 164 6.90 -10.73 2.48
C SER A 164 6.29 -9.93 1.33
N TYR A 165 6.29 -10.50 0.11
CA TYR A 165 5.62 -9.91 -1.03
C TYR A 165 4.11 -9.76 -0.84
N PHE A 166 3.40 -10.85 -0.50
CA PHE A 166 1.95 -10.80 -0.33
C PHE A 166 1.53 -9.96 0.87
N SER A 167 2.29 -10.01 1.97
CA SER A 167 2.03 -9.23 3.17
C SER A 167 2.24 -7.75 2.96
N SER A 168 3.37 -7.33 2.37
CA SER A 168 3.64 -5.93 2.02
C SER A 168 2.50 -5.36 1.18
N ARG A 169 2.06 -6.10 0.14
CA ARG A 169 0.94 -5.67 -0.73
C ARG A 169 -0.39 -5.63 0.00
N THR A 170 -0.62 -6.50 0.97
CA THR A 170 -1.87 -6.50 1.74
C THR A 170 -1.86 -5.38 2.75
N LEU A 171 -0.76 -5.20 3.49
CA LEU A 171 -0.55 -4.10 4.42
C LEU A 171 -0.80 -2.77 3.73
N MET A 172 -0.22 -2.54 2.56
CA MET A 172 -0.42 -1.28 1.86
C MET A 172 -1.88 -1.07 1.40
N ARG A 173 -2.60 -2.14 1.06
CA ARG A 173 -4.03 -2.02 0.73
C ARG A 173 -4.85 -1.63 1.94
N GLU A 174 -4.51 -2.16 3.11
CA GLU A 174 -5.15 -1.78 4.37
C GLU A 174 -4.81 -0.33 4.72
N LEU A 175 -3.53 0.03 4.81
CA LEU A 175 -3.11 1.38 5.20
C LEU A 175 -3.66 2.50 4.28
N LEU A 176 -3.93 2.22 3.01
CA LEU A 176 -4.52 3.20 2.08
C LEU A 176 -6.05 3.20 2.03
N GLU A 177 -6.70 2.25 2.69
CA GLU A 177 -8.16 2.18 2.69
C GLU A 177 -8.83 3.44 3.30
N PRO A 178 -8.28 4.20 4.28
CA PRO A 178 -8.91 5.46 4.73
C PRO A 178 -9.11 6.45 3.58
N TYR A 179 -8.13 6.51 2.67
CA TYR A 179 -8.19 7.31 1.46
C TYR A 179 -9.20 6.74 0.45
N PHE A 180 -9.14 5.44 0.16
CA PHE A 180 -10.01 4.81 -0.82
C PHE A 180 -11.48 4.74 -0.43
N ALA A 181 -11.77 4.65 0.87
CA ALA A 181 -13.15 4.68 1.40
C ALA A 181 -13.84 6.02 1.13
N ARG A 182 -13.08 7.13 1.17
CA ARG A 182 -13.54 8.49 0.91
C ARG A 182 -13.69 8.78 -0.58
N VAL A 183 -12.62 8.60 -1.35
CA VAL A 183 -12.62 8.92 -2.79
C VAL A 183 -13.50 7.96 -3.59
N ARG A 184 -13.74 6.73 -3.10
CA ARG A 184 -14.65 5.74 -3.71
C ARG A 184 -14.28 5.39 -5.16
N TYR A 185 -13.07 4.87 -5.34
CA TYR A 185 -12.68 4.25 -6.61
C TYR A 185 -13.39 2.92 -6.83
N SER A 186 -13.68 2.61 -8.09
CA SER A 186 -14.12 1.28 -8.49
C SER A 186 -13.01 0.23 -8.29
N LYS A 187 -13.37 -1.06 -8.29
CA LYS A 187 -12.40 -2.15 -8.13
C LYS A 187 -11.31 -2.12 -9.22
N GLU A 188 -11.69 -1.81 -10.45
CA GLU A 188 -10.74 -1.71 -11.57
C GLU A 188 -9.87 -0.46 -11.44
N GLN A 189 -10.46 0.69 -11.13
CA GLN A 189 -9.70 1.93 -10.90
C GLN A 189 -8.65 1.75 -9.79
N LYS A 190 -9.04 1.18 -8.63
CA LYS A 190 -8.13 0.88 -7.52
C LYS A 190 -7.00 -0.05 -7.99
N LYS A 191 -7.32 -1.11 -8.75
CA LYS A 191 -6.33 -2.04 -9.31
C LYS A 191 -5.33 -1.34 -10.24
N LEU A 192 -5.78 -0.44 -11.12
CA LEU A 192 -4.89 0.35 -11.97
C LEU A 192 -4.01 1.30 -11.15
N TRP A 193 -4.60 2.02 -10.20
CA TRP A 193 -3.88 2.95 -9.33
C TRP A 193 -2.74 2.25 -8.56
N PHE A 194 -3.01 1.08 -7.98
CA PHE A 194 -2.00 0.27 -7.27
C PHE A 194 -0.94 -0.28 -8.22
N LYS A 195 -1.31 -0.62 -9.46
CA LYS A 195 -0.37 -1.11 -10.46
C LYS A 195 0.62 -0.03 -10.87
N ASP A 196 0.13 1.19 -11.07
CA ASP A 196 0.95 2.31 -11.53
C ASP A 196 2.04 2.72 -10.52
N ARG A 197 1.71 2.57 -9.23
CA ARG A 197 2.55 2.90 -8.06
C ARG A 197 3.19 1.69 -7.40
N ALA A 198 3.17 0.52 -8.05
CA ALA A 198 3.51 -0.76 -7.43
C ALA A 198 4.89 -0.78 -6.77
N GLY A 199 5.90 -0.14 -7.37
CA GLY A 199 7.27 -0.13 -6.83
C GLY A 199 7.39 0.60 -5.48
N VAL A 200 6.95 1.85 -5.43
CA VAL A 200 7.02 2.67 -4.19
C VAL A 200 6.14 2.08 -3.10
N LEU A 201 4.91 1.69 -3.44
CA LEU A 201 3.97 1.07 -2.52
C LEU A 201 4.50 -0.26 -1.96
N PHE A 202 5.16 -1.06 -2.80
CA PHE A 202 5.78 -2.30 -2.36
C PHE A 202 6.97 -2.05 -1.42
N GLY A 203 7.85 -1.10 -1.75
CA GLY A 203 9.00 -0.75 -0.90
C GLY A 203 8.57 -0.20 0.46
N PHE A 204 7.61 0.72 0.45
CA PHE A 204 7.03 1.27 1.67
C PHE A 204 6.37 0.19 2.54
N GLY A 205 5.50 -0.63 1.95
CA GLY A 205 4.86 -1.74 2.65
C GLY A 205 5.84 -2.79 3.15
N LEU A 206 6.94 -3.03 2.44
CA LEU A 206 7.98 -3.96 2.85
C LEU A 206 8.74 -3.46 4.08
N GLY A 207 9.06 -2.16 4.14
CA GLY A 207 9.68 -1.54 5.32
C GLY A 207 8.83 -1.74 6.56
N PHE A 208 7.54 -1.39 6.50
CA PHE A 208 6.63 -1.58 7.63
C PHE A 208 6.36 -3.06 7.94
N TYR A 209 6.33 -3.95 6.94
CA TYR A 209 6.22 -5.39 7.17
C TYR A 209 7.37 -5.92 8.05
N VAL A 210 8.60 -5.47 7.82
CA VAL A 210 9.74 -5.84 8.65
C VAL A 210 9.59 -5.29 10.08
N LEU A 211 9.15 -4.04 10.23
CA LEU A 211 8.94 -3.41 11.55
C LEU A 211 7.84 -4.11 12.36
N VAL A 212 6.74 -4.50 11.70
CA VAL A 212 5.61 -5.18 12.36
C VAL A 212 6.00 -6.56 12.91
N LYS A 213 7.03 -7.20 12.36
CA LYS A 213 7.54 -8.47 12.88
C LYS A 213 8.30 -8.34 14.19
N ILE A 214 8.67 -7.13 14.61
CA ILE A 214 9.36 -6.91 15.89
C ILE A 214 8.32 -7.06 17.02
N PRO A 215 8.46 -8.07 17.91
CA PRO A 215 7.55 -8.25 19.04
C PRO A 215 7.52 -7.00 19.94
N LEU A 216 6.42 -6.80 20.68
CA LEU A 216 6.17 -5.66 21.59
C LEU A 216 5.90 -4.30 20.92
N VAL A 217 6.36 -4.05 19.69
CA VAL A 217 6.15 -2.75 19.01
C VAL A 217 4.99 -2.78 18.01
N GLY A 218 4.46 -3.95 17.65
CA GLY A 218 3.52 -4.13 16.53
C GLY A 218 2.31 -3.18 16.52
N VAL A 219 1.70 -2.89 17.68
CA VAL A 219 0.55 -1.95 17.76
C VAL A 219 0.98 -0.50 17.52
N LEU A 220 2.11 -0.07 18.08
CA LEU A 220 2.64 1.28 17.87
C LEU A 220 3.14 1.47 16.43
N VAL A 221 3.78 0.44 15.86
CA VAL A 221 4.21 0.43 14.46
C VAL A 221 3.01 0.65 13.53
N TYR A 222 1.84 0.13 13.87
CA TYR A 222 0.64 0.34 13.05
C TYR A 222 0.20 1.81 13.03
N GLY A 223 0.14 2.48 14.18
CA GLY A 223 -0.16 3.91 14.24
C GLY A 223 0.85 4.75 13.47
N LEU A 224 2.15 4.40 13.58
CA LEU A 224 3.21 5.02 12.80
C LEU A 224 3.06 4.75 11.29
N ALA A 225 2.65 3.54 10.90
CA ALA A 225 2.44 3.16 9.52
C ALA A 225 1.28 3.91 8.89
N GLU A 226 0.15 4.08 9.60
CA GLU A 226 -0.98 4.90 9.15
C GLU A 226 -0.55 6.36 8.98
N ALA A 227 0.12 6.93 9.97
CA ALA A 227 0.62 8.32 9.90
C ALA A 227 1.61 8.52 8.74
N SER A 228 2.52 7.57 8.55
CA SER A 228 3.47 7.60 7.44
C SER A 228 2.78 7.40 6.08
N THR A 229 1.68 6.65 6.04
CA THR A 229 0.88 6.45 4.83
C THR A 229 0.12 7.72 4.45
N ALA A 230 -0.38 8.47 5.44
CA ALA A 230 -0.93 9.81 5.24
C ALA A 230 0.12 10.77 4.64
N TYR A 231 1.39 10.67 5.02
CA TYR A 231 2.44 11.43 4.33
C TYR A 231 2.69 10.90 2.91
N LEU A 232 2.79 9.57 2.75
CA LEU A 232 3.04 8.93 1.45
C LEU A 232 2.01 9.32 0.39
N ILE A 233 0.72 9.35 0.75
CA ILE A 233 -0.34 9.66 -0.24
C ILE A 233 -0.13 11.04 -0.85
N THR A 234 0.36 12.02 -0.06
CA THR A 234 0.64 13.38 -0.55
C THR A 234 1.77 13.47 -1.56
N LYS A 235 2.57 12.39 -1.69
CA LYS A 235 3.72 12.30 -2.60
C LYS A 235 3.42 11.54 -3.87
N VAL A 236 2.45 10.62 -3.81
CA VAL A 236 2.17 9.71 -4.92
C VAL A 236 0.83 10.01 -5.60
N THR A 237 0.02 10.92 -5.06
CA THR A 237 -1.29 11.27 -5.61
C THR A 237 -1.62 12.71 -5.30
N ASP A 238 -2.23 13.40 -6.25
CA ASP A 238 -2.66 14.79 -6.11
C ASP A 238 -3.76 14.94 -5.05
N PRO A 239 -3.93 16.13 -4.45
CA PRO A 239 -5.02 16.36 -3.51
C PRO A 239 -6.37 16.17 -4.23
N PRO A 240 -7.31 15.39 -3.66
CA PRO A 240 -8.62 15.24 -4.27
C PRO A 240 -9.34 16.60 -4.28
N PRO A 241 -10.08 16.92 -5.34
CA PRO A 241 -10.91 18.13 -5.37
C PRO A 241 -12.17 17.95 -4.49
N PRO A 242 -13.02 18.98 -4.38
CA PRO A 242 -14.33 18.83 -3.76
C PRO A 242 -15.15 17.69 -4.40
N PRO A 243 -16.10 17.09 -3.66
CA PRO A 243 -16.85 15.92 -4.14
C PRO A 243 -17.59 16.09 -5.48
N SER A 244 -17.88 17.34 -5.90
CA SER A 244 -18.50 17.67 -7.20
C SER A 244 -17.64 17.27 -8.40
N GLU A 245 -16.32 17.30 -8.27
CA GLU A 245 -15.35 17.02 -9.35
C GLU A 245 -14.67 15.65 -9.16
N ALA A 246 -15.15 14.85 -8.21
CA ALA A 246 -14.51 13.59 -7.81
C ALA A 246 -14.39 12.58 -8.96
N GLU A 247 -15.36 12.52 -9.87
CA GLU A 247 -15.35 11.53 -10.96
C GLU A 247 -14.27 11.81 -12.01
N GLU A 248 -14.07 13.08 -12.38
CA GLU A 248 -13.00 13.49 -13.29
C GLU A 248 -11.63 13.23 -12.65
N PHE A 249 -11.47 13.64 -11.38
CA PHE A 249 -10.28 13.36 -10.61
C PHE A 249 -9.95 11.86 -10.52
N LYS A 250 -10.95 11.00 -10.33
CA LYS A 250 -10.74 9.54 -10.28
C LYS A 250 -10.12 9.00 -11.56
N GLN A 251 -10.46 9.54 -12.72
CA GLN A 251 -9.89 9.10 -14.00
C GLN A 251 -8.46 9.59 -14.16
N GLU A 252 -8.21 10.87 -13.84
CA GLU A 252 -6.89 11.46 -13.98
C GLU A 252 -5.86 10.89 -12.99
N SER A 253 -6.28 10.66 -11.75
CA SER A 253 -5.41 10.18 -10.66
C SER A 253 -4.98 8.72 -10.80
N LEU A 254 -5.54 7.95 -11.75
CA LEU A 254 -5.13 6.55 -11.98
C LEU A 254 -3.66 6.45 -12.36
N ARG A 255 -3.18 7.41 -13.16
CA ARG A 255 -1.77 7.51 -13.55
C ARG A 255 -1.03 8.44 -12.62
N TRP A 256 0.16 8.01 -12.20
CA TRP A 256 1.09 8.85 -11.48
C TRP A 256 1.78 9.76 -12.49
N LYS A 257 1.19 10.94 -12.70
CA LYS A 257 1.62 11.92 -13.70
C LYS A 257 3.12 12.24 -13.57
N ASN A 258 3.60 12.38 -12.33
CA ASN A 258 4.91 12.94 -12.04
C ASN A 258 5.93 11.92 -11.51
N LYS A 259 5.80 10.69 -11.98
CA LYS A 259 6.59 9.55 -11.47
C LYS A 259 8.08 9.71 -11.74
N HIS A 260 8.45 10.17 -12.93
CA HIS A 260 9.86 10.23 -13.32
C HIS A 260 10.57 11.37 -12.60
N GLU A 261 9.91 12.53 -12.52
CA GLU A 261 10.39 13.71 -11.80
C GLU A 261 10.61 13.37 -10.33
N PHE A 262 9.61 12.76 -9.68
CA PHE A 262 9.72 12.36 -8.28
C PHE A 262 10.89 11.40 -8.01
N LEU A 263 11.07 10.40 -8.89
CA LEU A 263 12.14 9.40 -8.72
C LEU A 263 13.54 9.96 -9.02
N ALA A 264 13.63 11.07 -9.76
CA ALA A 264 14.90 11.73 -10.08
C ALA A 264 15.36 12.72 -9.00
N LEU A 265 14.48 13.09 -8.05
CA LEU A 265 14.80 14.09 -7.04
C LEU A 265 15.81 13.58 -6.00
N PRO A 266 16.75 14.46 -5.55
CA PRO A 266 17.55 14.19 -4.37
C PRO A 266 16.66 13.98 -3.14
N TRP A 267 17.02 13.06 -2.26
CA TRP A 267 16.22 12.71 -1.08
C TRP A 267 15.91 13.91 -0.18
N GLN A 268 16.78 14.91 -0.13
CA GLN A 268 16.61 16.13 0.66
C GLN A 268 15.49 17.04 0.11
N ASN A 269 15.15 16.90 -1.18
CA ASN A 269 14.24 17.77 -1.91
C ASN A 269 12.95 17.06 -2.35
N MET A 270 12.57 15.96 -1.70
CA MET A 270 11.32 15.23 -1.99
C MET A 270 10.05 16.06 -1.74
N ASP A 271 10.17 17.24 -1.13
CA ASP A 271 9.09 18.22 -0.95
C ASP A 271 8.99 19.24 -2.08
N ALA A 272 10.06 19.49 -2.83
CA ALA A 272 10.13 20.58 -3.81
C ALA A 272 9.08 20.43 -4.92
N TYR A 273 8.76 19.20 -5.28
CA TYR A 273 7.84 18.92 -6.39
C TYR A 273 6.37 19.27 -6.10
N ASN A 274 6.00 19.38 -4.83
CA ASN A 274 4.65 19.85 -4.46
C ASN A 274 4.39 21.31 -4.88
N ILE A 275 5.43 22.04 -5.33
CA ILE A 275 5.38 23.43 -5.80
C ILE A 275 5.33 23.49 -7.35
N GLU A 276 6.08 22.63 -8.05
CA GLU A 276 6.19 22.64 -9.52
C GLU A 276 4.90 22.22 -10.23
N MET A 277 4.12 21.32 -9.63
CA MET A 277 2.84 20.84 -10.17
C MET A 277 1.81 21.95 -10.47
N VAL A 278 1.85 23.05 -9.71
CA VAL A 278 0.94 24.19 -9.90
C VAL A 278 1.47 25.11 -11.01
N LYS A 279 2.79 25.29 -11.07
CA LYS A 279 3.45 26.14 -12.06
C LYS A 279 3.19 25.66 -13.50
N ASP A 280 3.25 24.35 -13.74
CA ASP A 280 2.99 23.77 -15.07
C ASP A 280 1.51 23.78 -15.44
N LYS A 281 0.60 23.64 -14.46
CA LYS A 281 -0.85 23.74 -14.71
C LYS A 281 -1.22 25.15 -15.18
N PHE A 282 -0.67 26.19 -14.56
CA PHE A 282 -0.83 27.58 -15.02
C PHE A 282 -0.15 27.86 -16.37
N MET A 283 1.00 27.26 -16.66
CA MET A 283 1.65 27.39 -17.98
C MET A 283 0.81 26.77 -19.11
N SER A 284 0.07 25.69 -18.83
CA SER A 284 -0.75 25.01 -19.84
C SER A 284 -2.06 25.73 -20.19
N GLU A 285 -2.60 26.57 -19.29
CA GLU A 285 -3.83 27.35 -19.53
C GLU A 285 -3.58 28.69 -20.24
N VAL A 286 -2.33 29.20 -20.22
CA VAL A 286 -1.97 30.38 -21.00
C VAL A 286 -1.68 29.97 -22.45
N ARG A 287 -2.74 29.78 -23.25
CA ARG A 287 -2.64 29.93 -24.71
C ARG A 287 -2.10 31.33 -24.97
N GLN A 288 -0.82 31.43 -25.28
CA GLN A 288 -0.22 32.67 -25.76
C GLN A 288 -0.93 33.07 -27.06
N THR A 289 -1.89 34.00 -26.95
CA THR A 289 -2.43 34.68 -28.11
C THR A 289 -1.29 35.50 -28.74
N PRO A 290 -1.08 35.41 -30.07
CA PRO A 290 -0.01 36.15 -30.71
C PRO A 290 -0.27 37.64 -30.52
N ARG A 291 0.62 38.30 -29.79
CA ARG A 291 0.56 39.73 -29.49
C ARG A 291 0.79 40.48 -30.81
N LYS A 292 -0.25 41.12 -31.35
CA LYS A 292 -0.10 42.03 -32.50
C LYS A 292 0.88 43.14 -32.09
N GLN A 293 1.99 43.23 -32.81
CA GLN A 293 2.88 44.39 -32.76
C GLN A 293 2.19 45.52 -33.52
N PHE A 294 1.93 46.62 -32.82
CA PHE A 294 1.56 47.87 -33.46
C PHE A 294 2.84 48.67 -33.67
N THR A 295 3.16 48.93 -34.93
CA THR A 295 4.22 49.84 -35.39
C THR A 295 3.73 51.28 -35.31
#